data_AF-A0A9D8DBJ0-F1
#
_entry.id   AF-A0A9D8DBJ0-F1
#
_cell.length_a   1.000
_cell.length_b   1.000
_cell.length_c   1.000
_cell.angle_alpha   90.00
_cell.angle_beta   90.00
_cell.angle_gamma   90.00
#
_symmetry.space_group_name_H-M   'P 1'
#
loop_
_entity.id
_entity.type
_entity.pdbx_description
1 polymer ?
#
loop_
_entity_poly.entity_id
_entity_poly.type
_entity_poly.pdbx_seq_one_letter_code
_entity_poly.pdbx_strand_id
1 'polypeptide(L)'
;MHCRVTARSARGRAAPSRPPSARRPRRRCRRWARGAEQVLKRVRIKGFKSFADPVDLEFGPGINVIVGPNGSGKSNIAEAIAWALGEQRSGKLRAPAMQDVLFSGGDGRQPVGLAEVVVTLEGGLGEGPAEMGVSRRLTRAGDSGYRLNGSNARLVDVLDALSTRGLGRQSLSIIRQGQVEVICQSKPVALRGMLDEAAGTGLPKRRRHRAELRLKHVDDHLARARDLANELASRARSLERQARAAERAAEVEHELEQSREALARARARAAARELASARDDRVARAADFTAAREGLDD
;
A
#
# COMPACT_ATOMS: atom_id res chain seq x y z
N MET A 1 -82.91 39.19 0.75
CA MET A 1 -83.46 38.88 2.09
C MET A 1 -84.55 37.82 1.93
N HIS A 2 -84.62 36.90 2.88
CA HIS A 2 -85.60 35.81 3.04
C HIS A 2 -85.33 34.49 2.30
N CYS A 3 -84.68 33.62 3.07
CA CYS A 3 -84.55 32.19 2.94
C CYS A 3 -85.92 31.49 2.90
N ARG A 4 -86.08 30.52 1.98
CA ARG A 4 -87.08 29.45 2.12
C ARG A 4 -86.53 28.16 1.53
N VAL A 5 -86.22 27.23 2.41
CA VAL A 5 -85.90 25.83 2.14
C VAL A 5 -87.20 25.12 1.77
N THR A 6 -87.25 24.43 0.62
CA THR A 6 -88.17 23.31 0.39
C THR A 6 -87.45 22.21 -0.40
N ALA A 7 -87.62 20.98 0.07
CA ALA A 7 -87.00 19.77 -0.44
C ALA A 7 -87.60 19.35 -1.79
N ARG A 8 -86.76 18.82 -2.68
CA ARG A 8 -87.18 17.95 -3.79
C ARG A 8 -86.30 16.72 -3.85
N SER A 9 -86.95 15.57 -3.73
CA SER A 9 -86.36 14.25 -4.01
C SER A 9 -86.17 14.05 -5.51
N ALA A 10 -85.04 13.46 -5.92
CA ALA A 10 -85.00 12.64 -7.12
C ALA A 10 -83.83 11.63 -7.07
N ARG A 11 -84.22 10.37 -6.82
CA ARG A 11 -83.79 9.15 -7.53
C ARG A 11 -82.28 8.99 -7.87
N GLY A 12 -81.65 8.12 -7.08
CA GLY A 12 -81.12 6.84 -7.58
C GLY A 12 -79.96 6.87 -8.58
N ARG A 13 -78.79 6.40 -8.12
CA ARG A 13 -77.90 5.50 -8.87
C ARG A 13 -77.11 4.66 -7.86
N ALA A 14 -77.37 3.36 -7.86
CA ALA A 14 -76.64 2.37 -7.08
C ALA A 14 -75.23 2.17 -7.67
N ALA A 15 -74.21 2.19 -6.81
CA ALA A 15 -72.85 1.81 -7.18
C ALA A 15 -72.70 0.28 -7.14
N PRO A 16 -72.00 -0.35 -8.10
CA PRO A 16 -71.80 -1.80 -8.07
C PRO A 16 -70.81 -2.19 -6.97
N SER A 17 -71.17 -3.24 -6.22
CA SER A 17 -70.37 -3.86 -5.17
C SER A 17 -69.10 -4.48 -5.73
N ARG A 18 -67.94 -4.09 -5.19
CA ARG A 18 -66.63 -4.74 -5.43
C ARG A 18 -66.66 -6.19 -4.91
N PRO A 19 -66.15 -7.19 -5.67
CA PRO A 19 -66.01 -8.54 -5.16
C PRO A 19 -64.90 -8.61 -4.09
N PRO A 20 -64.98 -9.52 -3.12
CA PRO A 20 -63.99 -9.65 -2.07
C PRO A 20 -62.65 -10.09 -2.65
N SER A 21 -61.61 -9.28 -2.45
CA SER A 21 -60.26 -9.60 -2.90
C SER A 21 -59.73 -10.83 -2.15
N ALA A 22 -59.47 -11.89 -2.92
CA ALA A 22 -58.79 -13.08 -2.43
C ALA A 22 -57.44 -12.68 -1.81
N ARG A 23 -57.30 -12.87 -0.49
CA ARG A 23 -56.05 -12.65 0.24
C ARG A 23 -54.99 -13.61 -0.29
N ARG A 24 -54.15 -13.13 -1.22
CA ARG A 24 -52.89 -13.81 -1.57
C ARG A 24 -52.03 -13.96 -0.31
N PRO A 25 -51.51 -15.15 0.00
CA PRO A 25 -50.67 -15.32 1.18
C PRO A 25 -49.38 -14.52 1.00
N ARG A 26 -49.06 -13.65 1.98
CA ARG A 26 -47.85 -12.81 2.09
C ARG A 26 -46.56 -13.64 2.27
N ARG A 27 -46.31 -14.64 1.43
CA ARG A 27 -45.19 -15.60 1.57
C ARG A 27 -43.97 -15.27 0.71
N ARG A 28 -43.83 -14.06 0.16
CA ARG A 28 -42.68 -13.68 -0.70
C ARG A 28 -41.70 -12.63 -0.18
N CYS A 29 -41.89 -12.07 1.03
CA CYS A 29 -40.88 -11.15 1.61
C CYS A 29 -39.85 -11.81 2.55
N ARG A 30 -40.03 -13.08 2.97
CA ARG A 30 -39.11 -13.71 3.94
C ARG A 30 -37.83 -14.29 3.35
N ARG A 31 -37.63 -14.27 2.03
CA ARG A 31 -36.46 -14.88 1.39
C ARG A 31 -35.27 -13.92 1.20
N TRP A 32 -35.50 -12.61 1.25
CA TRP A 32 -34.44 -11.60 1.13
C TRP A 32 -33.70 -11.33 2.46
N ALA A 33 -34.25 -11.77 3.60
CA ALA A 33 -33.73 -11.44 4.93
C ALA A 33 -32.79 -12.50 5.55
N ARG A 34 -32.72 -13.73 5.00
CA ARG A 34 -32.03 -14.85 5.67
C ARG A 34 -30.60 -15.15 5.21
N GLY A 35 -30.04 -14.36 4.29
CA GLY A 35 -28.74 -14.68 3.67
C GLY A 35 -27.58 -13.74 4.02
N ALA A 36 -27.80 -12.69 4.82
CA ALA A 36 -26.87 -11.56 4.87
C ALA A 36 -26.80 -10.82 6.21
N GLU A 37 -27.33 -11.41 7.28
CA GLU A 37 -27.20 -10.81 8.60
C GLU A 37 -25.79 -11.13 9.12
N GLN A 38 -25.01 -10.08 9.34
CA GLN A 38 -23.74 -10.21 10.02
C GLN A 38 -24.00 -10.21 11.52
N VAL A 39 -23.46 -11.19 12.22
CA VAL A 39 -23.64 -11.37 13.65
C VAL A 39 -22.28 -11.41 14.35
N LEU A 40 -22.18 -10.74 15.49
CA LEU A 40 -21.05 -10.91 16.40
C LEU A 40 -21.18 -12.27 17.07
N LYS A 41 -20.20 -13.17 16.88
CA LYS A 41 -20.26 -14.55 17.40
C LYS A 41 -19.48 -14.70 18.70
N ARG A 42 -18.24 -14.20 18.71
CA ARG A 42 -17.33 -14.35 19.85
C ARG A 42 -16.40 -13.16 19.99
N VAL A 43 -16.12 -12.74 21.21
CA VAL A 43 -15.09 -11.75 21.54
C VAL A 43 -14.18 -12.31 22.62
N ARG A 44 -12.88 -12.42 22.32
CA ARG A 44 -11.83 -12.76 23.28
C ARG A 44 -11.05 -11.51 23.63
N ILE A 45 -10.92 -11.20 24.91
CA ILE A 45 -10.22 -10.00 25.40
C ILE A 45 -9.15 -10.43 26.38
N LYS A 46 -7.91 -9.97 26.20
CA LYS A 46 -6.79 -10.25 27.10
C LYS A 46 -5.92 -9.00 27.26
N GLY A 47 -5.55 -8.68 28.50
CA GLY A 47 -4.66 -7.56 28.83
C GLY A 47 -5.17 -6.18 28.44
N PHE A 48 -6.47 -6.01 28.18
CA PHE A 48 -7.06 -4.76 27.72
C PHE A 48 -7.80 -4.06 28.86
N LYS A 49 -7.35 -2.87 29.28
CA LYS A 49 -7.89 -2.12 30.42
C LYS A 49 -8.20 -3.07 31.58
N SER A 50 -9.42 -3.08 32.13
CA SER A 50 -9.84 -3.91 33.26
C SER A 50 -9.68 -5.44 33.09
N PHE A 51 -9.35 -5.94 31.90
CA PHE A 51 -9.25 -7.37 31.62
C PHE A 51 -7.79 -7.84 31.67
N ALA A 52 -7.28 -8.16 32.86
CA ALA A 52 -5.94 -8.73 33.02
C ALA A 52 -5.86 -10.15 32.42
N ASP A 53 -6.79 -11.01 32.85
CA ASP A 53 -6.90 -12.39 32.38
C ASP A 53 -7.73 -12.48 31.09
N PRO A 54 -7.54 -13.55 30.29
CA PRO A 54 -8.36 -13.79 29.11
C PRO A 54 -9.83 -13.96 29.47
N VAL A 55 -10.70 -13.19 28.83
CA VAL A 55 -12.16 -13.31 28.92
C VAL A 55 -12.72 -13.65 27.55
N ASP A 56 -13.49 -14.72 27.49
CA ASP A 56 -14.21 -15.17 26.29
C ASP A 56 -15.70 -14.89 26.45
N LEU A 57 -16.25 -14.12 25.50
CA LEU A 57 -17.67 -13.78 25.43
C LEU A 57 -18.25 -14.41 24.17
N GLU A 58 -19.28 -15.24 24.33
CA GLU A 58 -20.05 -15.81 23.23
C GLU A 58 -21.40 -15.11 23.12
N PHE A 59 -21.82 -14.83 21.89
CA PHE A 59 -23.01 -14.06 21.59
C PHE A 59 -23.99 -14.93 20.81
N GLY A 60 -25.24 -14.96 21.29
CA GLY A 60 -26.32 -15.68 20.63
C GLY A 60 -27.03 -14.82 19.58
N PRO A 61 -27.89 -15.42 18.74
CA PRO A 61 -28.75 -14.67 17.85
C PRO A 61 -29.72 -13.78 18.65
N GLY A 62 -30.04 -12.59 18.10
CA GLY A 62 -30.98 -11.65 18.72
C GLY A 62 -30.31 -10.64 19.65
N ILE A 63 -30.92 -10.38 20.79
CA ILE A 63 -30.51 -9.32 21.72
C ILE A 63 -29.62 -9.92 22.82
N ASN A 64 -28.37 -9.46 22.89
CA ASN A 64 -27.43 -9.83 23.94
C ASN A 64 -27.31 -8.66 24.93
N VAL A 65 -27.50 -8.92 26.22
CA VAL A 65 -27.43 -7.88 27.27
C VAL A 65 -26.29 -8.20 28.23
N ILE A 66 -25.40 -7.23 28.42
CA ILE A 66 -24.29 -7.32 29.38
C ILE A 66 -24.65 -6.48 30.61
N VAL A 67 -24.75 -7.14 31.76
CA VAL A 67 -25.10 -6.51 33.05
C VAL A 67 -23.94 -6.61 34.06
N GLY A 68 -23.92 -5.72 35.05
CA GLY A 68 -22.91 -5.72 36.10
C GLY A 68 -22.81 -4.38 36.84
N PRO A 69 -22.17 -4.33 38.02
CA PRO A 69 -22.06 -3.12 38.84
C PRO A 69 -21.21 -2.04 38.18
N ASN A 70 -21.38 -0.78 38.57
CA ASN A 70 -20.56 0.31 38.03
C ASN A 70 -19.07 0.06 38.27
N GLY A 71 -18.23 0.38 37.29
CA GLY A 71 -16.78 0.10 37.34
C GLY A 71 -16.37 -1.31 36.92
N SER A 72 -17.28 -2.26 36.70
CA SER A 72 -16.96 -3.65 36.32
C SER A 72 -16.39 -3.85 34.90
N GLY A 73 -15.99 -2.79 34.20
CA GLY A 73 -15.41 -2.89 32.86
C GLY A 73 -16.38 -3.11 31.70
N LYS A 74 -17.70 -3.03 31.90
CA LYS A 74 -18.71 -3.23 30.81
C LYS A 74 -18.46 -2.35 29.59
N SER A 75 -18.24 -1.05 29.80
CA SER A 75 -17.96 -0.13 28.71
C SER A 75 -16.61 -0.40 28.03
N ASN A 76 -15.67 -1.07 28.71
CA ASN A 76 -14.39 -1.48 28.12
C ASN A 76 -14.56 -2.63 27.12
N ILE A 77 -15.64 -3.43 27.22
CA ILE A 77 -15.95 -4.48 26.23
C ILE A 77 -16.27 -3.83 24.87
N ALA A 78 -17.15 -2.82 24.86
CA ALA A 78 -17.49 -2.09 23.64
C ALA A 78 -16.26 -1.38 23.04
N GLU A 79 -15.38 -0.84 23.89
CA GLU A 79 -14.12 -0.23 23.44
C GLU A 79 -13.12 -1.26 22.92
N ALA A 80 -13.04 -2.44 23.51
CA ALA A 80 -12.20 -3.54 23.02
C ALA A 80 -12.63 -3.97 21.62
N ILE A 81 -13.95 -4.14 21.41
CA ILE A 81 -14.52 -4.46 20.10
C ILE A 81 -14.20 -3.35 19.09
N ALA A 82 -14.46 -2.07 19.43
CA ALA A 82 -14.16 -0.95 18.55
C ALA A 82 -12.65 -0.84 18.22
N TRP A 83 -11.78 -1.11 19.20
CA TRP A 83 -10.33 -1.10 19.05
C TRP A 83 -9.85 -2.19 18.10
N ALA A 84 -10.38 -3.42 18.23
CA ALA A 84 -10.09 -4.54 17.35
C ALA A 84 -10.60 -4.30 15.91
N LEU A 85 -11.75 -3.63 15.76
CA LEU A 85 -12.34 -3.30 14.46
C LEU A 85 -11.73 -2.06 13.79
N GLY A 86 -10.67 -1.46 14.37
CA GLY A 86 -9.85 -0.47 13.67
C GLY A 86 -9.81 0.93 14.29
N GLU A 87 -10.43 1.17 15.45
CA GLU A 87 -10.36 2.48 16.11
C GLU A 87 -8.93 2.82 16.52
N GLN A 88 -8.38 3.92 15.98
CA GLN A 88 -7.00 4.37 16.23
C GLN A 88 -6.89 5.54 17.20
N ARG A 89 -8.00 6.21 17.54
CA ARG A 89 -7.93 7.40 18.39
C ARG A 89 -7.99 6.99 19.85
N SER A 90 -6.91 7.22 20.61
CA SER A 90 -6.84 6.90 22.06
C SER A 90 -7.95 7.60 22.85
N GLY A 91 -8.23 8.88 22.55
CA GLY A 91 -9.30 9.62 23.22
C GLY A 91 -10.69 9.01 23.05
N LYS A 92 -10.95 8.33 21.92
CA LYS A 92 -12.20 7.60 21.68
C LYS A 92 -12.29 6.28 22.44
N LEU A 93 -11.16 5.79 22.94
CA LEU A 93 -11.04 4.65 23.84
C LEU A 93 -10.90 5.13 25.29
N ARG A 94 -11.11 6.41 25.60
CA ARG A 94 -10.92 7.00 26.95
C ARG A 94 -9.55 6.65 27.54
N ALA A 95 -8.53 6.66 26.68
CA ALA A 95 -7.14 6.42 27.02
C ALA A 95 -6.32 7.65 26.62
N PRO A 96 -5.45 8.19 27.50
CA PRO A 96 -4.58 9.31 27.15
C PRO A 96 -3.66 8.96 25.96
N ALA A 97 -2.92 7.86 26.07
CA ALA A 97 -2.11 7.29 25.01
C ALA A 97 -2.67 5.95 24.51
N MET A 98 -2.25 5.52 23.32
CA MET A 98 -2.62 4.19 22.81
C MET A 98 -2.02 3.07 23.69
N GLN A 99 -0.88 3.31 24.34
CA GLN A 99 -0.26 2.39 25.30
C GLN A 99 -1.13 2.18 26.55
N ASP A 100 -1.98 3.15 26.91
CA ASP A 100 -2.83 3.07 28.10
C ASP A 100 -4.08 2.20 27.90
N VAL A 101 -4.20 1.54 26.74
CA VAL A 101 -5.20 0.46 26.56
C VAL A 101 -4.73 -0.85 27.20
N LEU A 102 -3.43 -1.00 27.50
CA LEU A 102 -2.92 -2.15 28.25
C LEU A 102 -3.40 -2.10 29.70
N PHE A 103 -3.63 -3.27 30.31
CA PHE A 103 -3.90 -3.34 31.75
C PHE A 103 -2.71 -2.78 32.54
N SER A 104 -2.97 -1.71 33.29
CA SER A 104 -1.98 -0.96 34.07
C SER A 104 -1.70 -1.52 35.46
N GLY A 105 -2.31 -2.65 35.85
CA GLY A 105 -2.26 -3.16 37.22
C GLY A 105 -3.45 -2.70 38.05
N GLY A 106 -3.83 -3.50 39.06
CA GLY A 106 -4.98 -3.27 39.94
C GLY A 106 -5.36 -4.54 40.70
N ASP A 107 -5.96 -4.38 41.89
CA ASP A 107 -6.45 -5.47 42.75
C ASP A 107 -5.41 -6.60 42.99
N GLY A 108 -4.17 -6.22 43.31
CA GLY A 108 -3.07 -7.17 43.59
C GLY A 108 -2.45 -7.81 42.34
N ARG A 109 -2.85 -7.40 41.13
CA ARG A 109 -2.32 -7.93 39.86
C ARG A 109 -1.30 -7.00 39.23
N GLN A 110 -0.25 -7.61 38.70
CA GLN A 110 0.81 -6.90 37.98
C GLN A 110 0.32 -6.39 36.61
N PRO A 111 0.89 -5.28 36.12
CA PRO A 111 0.59 -4.78 34.78
C PRO A 111 0.95 -5.79 33.69
N VAL A 112 0.12 -5.91 32.65
CA VAL A 112 0.40 -6.83 31.53
C VAL A 112 1.15 -6.09 30.41
N GLY A 113 2.11 -6.76 29.77
CA GLY A 113 2.90 -6.21 28.66
C GLY A 113 2.26 -6.37 27.26
N LEU A 114 1.11 -7.03 27.18
CA LEU A 114 0.43 -7.42 25.94
C LEU A 114 -1.08 -7.26 26.09
N ALA A 115 -1.70 -6.50 25.18
CA ALA A 115 -3.14 -6.48 24.97
C ALA A 115 -3.47 -7.19 23.65
N GLU A 116 -4.45 -8.09 23.68
CA GLU A 116 -4.97 -8.78 22.51
C GLU A 116 -6.48 -8.86 22.57
N VAL A 117 -7.14 -8.45 21.49
CA VAL A 117 -8.58 -8.61 21.33
C VAL A 117 -8.86 -9.31 20.01
N VAL A 118 -9.66 -10.36 20.06
CA VAL A 118 -10.10 -11.13 18.89
C VAL A 118 -11.61 -11.03 18.79
N VAL A 119 -12.10 -10.53 17.67
CA VAL A 119 -13.53 -10.41 17.34
C VAL A 119 -13.83 -11.38 16.22
N THR A 120 -14.77 -12.29 16.45
CA THR A 120 -15.24 -13.26 15.46
C THR A 120 -16.64 -12.85 15.00
N LEU A 121 -16.77 -12.63 13.69
CA LEU A 121 -17.99 -12.24 13.02
C LEU A 121 -18.47 -13.40 12.14
N GLU A 122 -19.75 -13.70 12.20
CA GLU A 122 -20.38 -14.71 11.35
C GLU A 122 -21.32 -14.04 10.34
N GLY A 123 -21.34 -14.53 9.11
CA GLY A 123 -22.15 -14.01 8.03
C GLY A 123 -21.61 -12.72 7.39
N GLY A 124 -22.52 -12.02 6.71
CA GLY A 124 -22.25 -10.78 5.96
C GLY A 124 -22.59 -10.87 4.47
N LEU A 125 -22.65 -9.69 3.84
CA LEU A 125 -22.84 -9.55 2.40
C LEU A 125 -21.49 -9.75 1.69
N GLY A 126 -21.34 -10.79 0.88
CA GLY A 126 -20.19 -10.95 -0.02
C GLY A 126 -19.60 -12.36 -0.10
N GLU A 127 -18.75 -12.56 -1.11
CA GLU A 127 -17.95 -13.77 -1.28
C GLU A 127 -16.81 -13.77 -0.25
N GLY A 128 -16.85 -14.70 0.69
CA GLY A 128 -15.82 -14.84 1.73
C GLY A 128 -16.17 -15.98 2.69
N PRO A 129 -15.22 -16.37 3.57
CA PRO A 129 -15.48 -17.40 4.57
C PRO A 129 -16.66 -16.99 5.45
N ALA A 130 -17.52 -17.96 5.79
CA ALA A 130 -18.72 -17.73 6.61
C ALA A 130 -18.39 -17.04 7.94
N GLU A 131 -17.20 -17.28 8.47
CA GLU A 131 -16.66 -16.63 9.66
C GLU A 131 -15.44 -15.74 9.32
N MET A 132 -15.31 -14.61 10.01
CA MET A 132 -14.14 -13.74 9.97
C MET A 132 -13.67 -13.43 11.37
N GLY A 133 -12.43 -13.80 11.67
CA GLY A 133 -11.72 -13.40 12.87
C GLY A 133 -10.86 -12.17 12.61
N VAL A 134 -11.15 -11.06 13.28
CA VAL A 134 -10.29 -9.88 13.31
C VAL A 134 -9.61 -9.82 14.67
N SER A 135 -8.28 -9.83 14.70
CA SER A 135 -7.53 -9.63 15.93
C SER A 135 -6.64 -8.41 15.86
N ARG A 136 -6.55 -7.68 16.97
CA ARG A 136 -5.56 -6.63 17.18
C ARG A 136 -4.72 -6.95 18.40
N ARG A 137 -3.42 -6.73 18.25
CA ARG A 137 -2.42 -6.90 19.30
C ARG A 137 -1.68 -5.59 19.52
N LEU A 138 -1.36 -5.28 20.76
CA LEU A 138 -0.46 -4.18 21.14
C LEU A 138 0.43 -4.62 22.29
N THR A 139 1.72 -4.34 22.17
CA THR A 139 2.72 -4.56 23.21
C THR A 139 3.11 -3.24 23.87
N ARG A 140 3.65 -3.31 25.09
CA ARG A 140 4.18 -2.13 25.79
C ARG A 140 5.35 -1.45 25.05
N ALA A 141 6.07 -2.20 24.21
CA ALA A 141 7.10 -1.65 23.33
C ALA A 141 6.54 -0.77 22.20
N GLY A 142 5.20 -0.70 22.05
CA GLY A 142 4.52 0.05 21.00
C GLY A 142 4.30 -0.73 19.71
N ASP A 143 4.76 -1.99 19.64
CA ASP A 143 4.46 -2.85 18.49
C ASP A 143 2.97 -3.19 18.47
N SER A 144 2.31 -2.84 17.36
CA SER A 144 0.88 -3.03 17.16
C SER A 144 0.62 -3.69 15.82
N GLY A 145 -0.16 -4.77 15.84
CA GLY A 145 -0.39 -5.61 14.67
C GLY A 145 -1.85 -5.99 14.54
N TYR A 146 -2.28 -6.14 13.29
CA TYR A 146 -3.58 -6.70 12.95
C TYR A 146 -3.40 -8.08 12.34
N ARG A 147 -4.34 -8.98 12.65
CA ARG A 147 -4.46 -10.25 11.94
C ARG A 147 -5.90 -10.43 11.49
N LEU A 148 -6.05 -10.93 10.27
CA LEU A 148 -7.32 -11.30 9.67
C LEU A 148 -7.28 -12.81 9.45
N ASN A 149 -8.21 -13.54 10.07
CA ASN A 149 -8.27 -15.01 10.06
C ASN A 149 -6.92 -15.67 10.44
N GLY A 150 -6.25 -15.12 11.46
CA GLY A 150 -4.95 -15.62 11.92
C GLY A 150 -3.74 -15.18 11.08
N SER A 151 -3.93 -14.60 9.89
CA SER A 151 -2.83 -14.11 9.05
C SER A 151 -2.53 -12.64 9.31
N ASN A 152 -1.27 -12.23 9.31
CA ASN A 152 -0.91 -10.82 9.47
C ASN A 152 -1.54 -9.98 8.35
N ALA A 153 -2.16 -8.87 8.73
CA ALA A 153 -2.87 -7.99 7.82
C ALA A 153 -2.60 -6.52 8.15
N ARG A 154 -2.67 -5.64 7.16
CA ARG A 154 -2.62 -4.20 7.42
C ARG A 154 -3.99 -3.72 7.86
N LEU A 155 -4.03 -2.62 8.61
CA LEU A 155 -5.28 -1.96 9.00
C LEU A 155 -6.16 -1.66 7.77
N VAL A 156 -5.55 -1.27 6.64
CA VAL A 156 -6.29 -1.00 5.40
C VAL A 156 -7.04 -2.24 4.91
N ASP A 157 -6.40 -3.41 4.95
CA ASP A 157 -6.98 -4.65 4.47
C ASP A 157 -8.11 -5.13 5.41
N VAL A 158 -7.91 -4.98 6.73
CA VAL A 158 -8.97 -5.24 7.74
C VAL A 158 -10.18 -4.34 7.53
N LEU A 159 -9.96 -3.04 7.36
CA LEU A 159 -11.06 -2.08 7.15
C LEU A 159 -11.79 -2.32 5.83
N ASP A 160 -11.07 -2.62 4.75
CA ASP A 160 -11.69 -2.90 3.45
C ASP A 160 -12.52 -4.21 3.54
N ALA A 161 -12.05 -5.23 4.28
CA ALA A 161 -12.80 -6.46 4.54
C ALA A 161 -14.05 -6.25 5.40
N LEU A 162 -13.95 -5.42 6.45
CA LEU A 162 -15.09 -5.04 7.29
C LEU A 162 -16.12 -4.20 6.50
N SER A 163 -15.67 -3.26 5.66
CA SER A 163 -16.53 -2.47 4.77
C SER A 163 -17.28 -3.36 3.77
N THR A 164 -16.66 -4.41 3.21
CA THR A 164 -17.36 -5.37 2.34
C THR A 164 -18.52 -6.04 3.07
N ARG A 165 -18.38 -6.29 4.38
CA ARG A 165 -19.45 -6.87 5.22
C ARG A 165 -20.41 -5.84 5.82
N GLY A 166 -20.29 -4.56 5.48
CA GLY A 166 -21.15 -3.48 6.00
C GLY A 166 -20.70 -2.86 7.33
N LEU A 167 -19.55 -3.27 7.88
CA LEU A 167 -18.93 -2.68 9.08
C LEU A 167 -17.83 -1.69 8.73
N GLY A 168 -18.14 -0.67 7.93
CA GLY A 168 -17.17 0.37 7.57
C GLY A 168 -16.60 1.15 8.76
N ARG A 169 -15.49 1.88 8.52
CA ARG A 169 -14.77 2.69 9.53
C ARG A 169 -15.62 3.80 10.18
N GLN A 170 -16.66 4.25 9.48
CA GLN A 170 -17.66 5.21 9.96
C GLN A 170 -19.04 4.56 10.08
N SER A 171 -19.13 3.23 10.04
CA SER A 171 -20.40 2.54 10.21
C SER A 171 -20.96 2.84 11.59
N LEU A 172 -22.27 3.11 11.63
CA LEU A 172 -23.03 3.38 12.85
C LEU A 172 -23.30 2.10 13.68
N SER A 173 -22.54 1.03 13.41
CA SER A 173 -22.71 -0.30 14.01
C SER A 173 -22.36 -0.32 15.50
N ILE A 174 -21.47 0.57 15.95
CA ILE A 174 -21.13 0.75 17.36
C ILE A 174 -21.51 2.17 17.76
N ILE A 175 -22.50 2.28 18.65
CA ILE A 175 -22.95 3.54 19.23
C ILE A 175 -22.40 3.64 20.64
N ARG A 176 -21.48 4.59 20.85
CA ARG A 176 -20.94 4.92 22.18
C ARG A 176 -21.74 6.03 22.85
N GLN A 177 -21.55 6.15 24.16
CA GLN A 177 -22.04 7.30 24.91
C GLN A 177 -21.55 8.61 24.27
N GLY A 178 -22.46 9.58 24.09
CA GLY A 178 -22.17 10.86 23.44
C GLY A 178 -22.06 10.83 21.92
N GLN A 179 -22.11 9.66 21.26
CA GLN A 179 -21.97 9.57 19.81
C GLN A 179 -23.17 10.15 19.04
N VAL A 180 -24.36 10.12 19.64
CA VAL A 180 -25.57 10.74 19.05
C VAL A 180 -25.40 12.25 18.95
N GLU A 181 -24.93 12.90 20.03
CA GLU A 181 -24.61 14.32 20.07
C GLU A 181 -23.62 14.70 18.95
N VAL A 182 -22.55 13.89 18.80
CA VAL A 182 -21.52 14.09 17.77
C VAL A 182 -22.12 14.04 16.37
N ILE A 183 -23.06 13.12 16.10
CA ILE A 183 -23.70 13.04 14.77
C ILE A 183 -24.55 14.28 14.51
N CYS A 184 -25.33 14.73 15.50
CA CYS A 184 -26.18 15.92 15.38
C CYS A 184 -25.37 17.20 15.16
N GLN A 185 -24.20 17.32 15.80
CA GLN A 185 -23.33 18.50 15.72
C GLN A 185 -22.27 18.39 14.60
N SER A 186 -22.27 17.30 13.82
CA SER A 186 -21.24 17.06 12.81
C SER A 186 -21.34 18.03 11.63
N LYS A 187 -20.17 18.49 11.16
CA LYS A 187 -20.08 19.26 9.91
C LYS A 187 -20.61 18.44 8.72
N PRO A 188 -21.20 19.09 7.69
CA PRO A 188 -21.77 18.40 6.54
C PRO A 188 -20.83 17.40 5.85
N VAL A 189 -19.52 17.71 5.79
CA VAL A 189 -18.50 16.82 5.23
C VAL A 189 -18.38 15.50 6.01
N ALA A 190 -18.39 15.58 7.34
CA ALA A 190 -18.30 14.39 8.19
C ALA A 190 -19.58 13.54 8.09
N LEU A 191 -20.74 14.20 8.08
CA LEU A 191 -22.03 13.54 7.93
C LEU A 191 -22.16 12.84 6.57
N ARG A 192 -21.70 13.47 5.48
CA ARG A 192 -21.67 12.88 4.15
C ARG A 192 -20.86 11.58 4.12
N GLY A 193 -19.73 11.52 4.80
CA GLY A 193 -18.93 10.29 4.91
C GLY A 193 -19.72 9.14 5.57
N MET A 194 -20.43 9.43 6.67
CA MET A 194 -21.28 8.45 7.34
C MET A 194 -22.43 7.96 6.44
N LEU A 195 -23.07 8.88 5.71
CA LEU A 195 -24.15 8.57 4.77
C LEU A 195 -23.64 7.75 3.59
N ASP A 196 -22.47 8.08 3.03
CA ASP A 196 -21.86 7.35 1.92
C ASP A 196 -21.52 5.90 2.30
N GLU A 197 -21.04 5.68 3.53
CA GLU A 197 -20.80 4.35 4.08
C GLU A 197 -22.11 3.58 4.31
N ALA A 198 -23.14 4.23 4.88
CA ALA A 198 -24.45 3.62 5.07
C ALA A 198 -25.13 3.25 3.72
N ALA A 199 -24.92 4.06 2.69
CA ALA A 199 -25.41 3.80 1.34
C ALA A 199 -24.55 2.78 0.56
N GLY A 200 -23.46 2.27 1.14
CA GLY A 200 -22.53 1.34 0.47
C GLY A 200 -21.68 1.95 -0.64
N THR A 201 -21.72 3.28 -0.83
CA THR A 201 -20.94 3.99 -1.87
C THR A 201 -19.55 4.42 -1.39
N GLY A 202 -19.31 4.42 -0.08
CA GLY A 202 -18.04 4.82 0.53
C GLY A 202 -16.84 3.99 0.07
N LEU A 203 -16.95 2.66 0.12
CA LEU A 203 -15.87 1.75 -0.28
C LEU A 203 -15.47 1.91 -1.77
N PRO A 204 -16.40 1.87 -2.75
CA PRO A 204 -16.07 2.12 -4.16
C PRO A 204 -15.41 3.49 -4.39
N LYS A 205 -15.94 4.56 -3.78
CA LYS A 205 -15.36 5.92 -3.89
C LYS A 205 -13.93 5.97 -3.37
N ARG A 206 -13.66 5.37 -2.20
CA ARG A 206 -12.32 5.30 -1.61
C ARG A 206 -11.35 4.49 -2.47
N ARG A 207 -11.80 3.37 -3.05
CA ARG A 207 -10.99 2.54 -3.95
C ARG A 207 -10.64 3.30 -5.23
N ARG A 208 -11.62 3.99 -5.84
CA ARG A 208 -11.41 4.83 -7.02
C ARG A 208 -10.37 5.92 -6.74
N HIS A 209 -10.56 6.69 -5.67
CA HIS A 209 -9.62 7.75 -5.29
C HIS A 209 -8.20 7.23 -5.03
N ARG A 210 -8.06 6.06 -4.37
CA ARG A 210 -6.76 5.42 -4.14
C ARG A 210 -6.11 4.98 -5.45
N ALA A 211 -6.89 4.46 -6.41
CA ALA A 211 -6.39 4.08 -7.72
C ALA A 211 -5.94 5.31 -8.53
N GLU A 212 -6.72 6.38 -8.53
CA GLU A 212 -6.36 7.66 -9.18
C GLU A 212 -5.03 8.21 -8.66
N LEU A 213 -4.83 8.24 -7.33
CA LEU A 213 -3.57 8.69 -6.73
C LEU A 213 -2.38 7.79 -7.10
N ARG A 214 -2.60 6.47 -7.15
CA ARG A 214 -1.55 5.52 -7.56
C ARG A 214 -1.16 5.71 -9.02
N LEU A 215 -2.13 5.92 -9.91
CA LEU A 215 -1.87 6.21 -11.32
C LEU A 215 -1.02 7.47 -11.46
N LYS A 216 -1.40 8.56 -10.77
CA LYS A 216 -0.61 9.80 -10.78
C LYS A 216 0.85 9.58 -10.34
N HIS A 217 1.07 8.83 -9.25
CA HIS A 217 2.44 8.53 -8.81
C HIS A 217 3.22 7.68 -9.81
N VAL A 218 2.56 6.72 -10.46
CA VAL A 218 3.19 5.90 -11.52
C VAL A 218 3.57 6.78 -12.72
N ASP A 219 2.70 7.70 -13.12
CA ASP A 219 2.99 8.64 -14.21
C ASP A 219 4.20 9.53 -13.88
N ASP A 220 4.27 10.07 -12.66
CA ASP A 220 5.42 10.85 -12.18
C ASP A 220 6.72 10.02 -12.17
N HIS A 221 6.62 8.73 -11.81
CA HIS A 221 7.77 7.82 -11.80
C HIS A 221 8.24 7.49 -13.22
N LEU A 222 7.30 7.26 -14.14
CA LEU A 222 7.60 6.99 -15.55
C LEU A 222 8.24 8.19 -16.22
N ALA A 223 7.80 9.41 -15.91
CA ALA A 223 8.44 10.64 -16.40
C ALA A 223 9.92 10.68 -16.00
N ARG A 224 10.23 10.51 -14.70
CA ARG A 224 11.62 10.48 -14.22
C ARG A 224 12.45 9.35 -14.82
N ALA A 225 11.87 8.17 -14.98
CA ALA A 225 12.56 7.03 -15.58
C ALA A 225 12.92 7.31 -17.06
N ARG A 226 12.04 7.99 -17.81
CA ARG A 226 12.31 8.40 -19.19
C ARG A 226 13.42 9.45 -19.26
N ASP A 227 13.42 10.42 -18.35
CA ASP A 227 14.47 11.44 -18.29
C ASP A 227 15.84 10.81 -18.04
N LEU A 228 15.92 9.89 -17.07
CA LEU A 228 17.15 9.14 -16.79
C LEU A 228 17.58 8.28 -17.99
N ALA A 229 16.65 7.61 -18.65
CA ALA A 229 16.96 6.82 -19.84
C ALA A 229 17.53 7.69 -20.97
N ASN A 230 16.98 8.88 -21.18
CA ASN A 230 17.47 9.84 -22.17
C ASN A 230 18.88 10.34 -21.83
N GLU A 231 19.13 10.64 -20.55
CA GLU A 231 20.45 11.05 -20.07
C GLU A 231 21.49 9.94 -20.29
N LEU A 232 21.18 8.71 -19.88
CA LEU A 232 22.06 7.56 -20.06
C LEU A 232 22.34 7.28 -21.54
N ALA A 233 21.33 7.39 -22.40
CA ALA A 233 21.51 7.25 -23.85
C ALA A 233 22.45 8.33 -24.41
N SER A 234 22.37 9.57 -23.90
CA SER A 234 23.29 10.64 -24.29
C SER A 234 24.73 10.36 -23.86
N ARG A 235 24.92 9.89 -22.62
CA ARG A 235 26.23 9.49 -22.09
C ARG A 235 26.82 8.34 -22.91
N ALA A 236 26.02 7.32 -23.21
CA ALA A 236 26.43 6.18 -24.03
C ALA A 236 26.93 6.61 -25.42
N ARG A 237 26.19 7.49 -26.12
CA ARG A 237 26.64 8.03 -27.42
C ARG A 237 27.96 8.80 -27.33
N SER A 238 28.19 9.53 -26.22
CA SER A 238 29.46 10.23 -26.01
C SER A 238 30.62 9.26 -25.79
N LEU A 239 30.42 8.23 -24.97
CA LEU A 239 31.42 7.19 -24.72
C LEU A 239 31.74 6.39 -25.99
N GLU A 240 30.73 6.10 -26.82
CA GLU A 240 30.94 5.42 -28.11
C GLU A 240 31.83 6.26 -29.05
N ARG A 241 31.61 7.59 -29.11
CA ARG A 241 32.49 8.48 -29.88
C ARG A 241 33.91 8.51 -29.35
N GLN A 242 34.09 8.50 -28.02
CA GLN A 242 35.40 8.46 -27.39
C GLN A 242 36.12 7.15 -27.66
N ALA A 243 35.41 6.02 -27.58
CA ALA A 243 35.95 4.70 -27.91
C ALA A 243 36.44 4.64 -29.36
N ARG A 244 35.60 5.07 -30.33
CA ARG A 244 36.00 5.12 -31.75
C ARG A 244 37.18 6.06 -32.01
N ALA A 245 37.29 7.16 -31.27
CA ALA A 245 38.43 8.07 -31.39
C ALA A 245 39.71 7.45 -30.84
N ALA A 246 39.62 6.72 -29.72
CA ALA A 246 40.74 6.00 -29.13
C ALA A 246 41.22 4.84 -30.03
N GLU A 247 40.29 4.08 -30.64
CA GLU A 247 40.61 3.03 -31.62
C GLU A 247 41.40 3.60 -32.81
N ARG A 248 40.90 4.68 -33.42
CA ARG A 248 41.64 5.36 -34.52
C ARG A 248 42.99 5.92 -34.10
N ALA A 249 43.10 6.44 -32.88
CA ALA A 249 44.37 6.95 -32.38
C ALA A 249 45.39 5.80 -32.24
N ALA A 250 44.96 4.64 -31.74
CA ALA A 250 45.80 3.45 -31.64
C ALA A 250 46.24 2.92 -33.02
N GLU A 251 45.35 2.94 -34.02
CA GLU A 251 45.68 2.58 -35.42
C GLU A 251 46.76 3.51 -35.98
N VAL A 252 46.58 4.82 -35.86
CA VAL A 252 47.55 5.83 -36.35
C VAL A 252 48.88 5.72 -35.61
N GLU A 253 48.86 5.47 -34.30
CA GLU A 253 50.08 5.26 -33.51
C GLU A 253 50.85 4.02 -33.99
N HIS A 254 50.13 2.94 -34.33
CA HIS A 254 50.73 1.75 -34.91
C HIS A 254 51.36 2.01 -36.29
N GLU A 255 50.66 2.70 -37.20
CA GLU A 255 51.18 3.09 -38.52
C GLU A 255 52.40 4.01 -38.41
N LEU A 256 52.38 4.93 -37.46
CA LEU A 256 53.49 5.84 -37.17
C LEU A 256 54.72 5.05 -36.72
N GLU A 257 54.55 4.09 -35.81
CA GLU A 257 55.66 3.26 -35.33
C GLU A 257 56.24 2.40 -36.45
N GLN A 258 55.40 1.75 -37.27
CA GLN A 258 55.86 1.02 -38.47
C GLN A 258 56.67 1.91 -39.42
N SER A 259 56.20 3.14 -39.65
CA SER A 259 56.86 4.13 -40.51
C SER A 259 58.20 4.58 -39.93
N ARG A 260 58.27 4.80 -38.60
CA ARG A 260 59.51 5.14 -37.89
C ARG A 260 60.53 4.01 -37.99
N GLU A 261 60.12 2.78 -37.75
CA GLU A 261 61.00 1.62 -37.91
C GLU A 261 61.51 1.48 -39.34
N ALA A 262 60.64 1.66 -40.34
CA ALA A 262 61.01 1.59 -41.75
C ALA A 262 62.06 2.66 -42.10
N LEU A 263 61.86 3.90 -41.63
CA LEU A 263 62.81 4.99 -41.78
C LEU A 263 64.15 4.71 -41.08
N ALA A 264 64.11 4.18 -39.84
CA ALA A 264 65.30 3.81 -39.09
C ALA A 264 66.10 2.72 -39.81
N ARG A 265 65.43 1.68 -40.33
CA ARG A 265 66.05 0.63 -41.16
C ARG A 265 66.68 1.21 -42.43
N ALA A 266 65.99 2.11 -43.12
CA ALA A 266 66.52 2.76 -44.32
C ALA A 266 67.78 3.59 -44.03
N ARG A 267 67.76 4.38 -42.95
CA ARG A 267 68.92 5.16 -42.49
C ARG A 267 70.09 4.27 -42.08
N ALA A 268 69.84 3.19 -41.34
CA ALA A 268 70.88 2.24 -40.96
C ALA A 268 71.54 1.57 -42.18
N ARG A 269 70.74 1.20 -43.19
CA ARG A 269 71.25 0.66 -44.47
C ARG A 269 72.09 1.69 -45.23
N ALA A 270 71.67 2.95 -45.27
CA ALA A 270 72.43 4.03 -45.91
C ALA A 270 73.78 4.23 -45.20
N ALA A 271 73.77 4.37 -43.87
CA ALA A 271 74.99 4.52 -43.08
C ALA A 271 75.93 3.30 -43.21
N ALA A 272 75.40 2.08 -43.28
CA ALA A 272 76.19 0.87 -43.51
C ALA A 272 76.86 0.86 -44.89
N ARG A 273 76.18 1.36 -45.94
CA ARG A 273 76.76 1.53 -47.27
C ARG A 273 77.89 2.56 -47.27
N GLU A 274 77.69 3.70 -46.61
CA GLU A 274 78.72 4.74 -46.47
C GLU A 274 79.94 4.25 -45.68
N LEU A 275 79.73 3.48 -44.61
CA LEU A 275 80.81 2.85 -43.85
C LEU A 275 81.56 1.80 -44.68
N ALA A 276 80.86 1.01 -45.50
CA ALA A 276 81.48 0.04 -46.40
C ALA A 276 82.36 0.76 -47.44
N SER A 277 81.84 1.78 -48.13
CA SER A 277 82.63 2.56 -49.10
C SER A 277 83.83 3.23 -48.43
N ALA A 278 83.67 3.81 -47.23
CA ALA A 278 84.79 4.42 -46.51
C ALA A 278 85.84 3.39 -46.05
N ARG A 279 85.43 2.15 -45.73
CA ARG A 279 86.36 1.04 -45.44
C ARG A 279 87.12 0.63 -46.69
N ASP A 280 86.44 0.46 -47.80
CA ASP A 280 87.05 0.11 -49.09
C ASP A 280 88.05 1.18 -49.52
N ASP A 281 87.70 2.47 -49.39
CA ASP A 281 88.60 3.61 -49.64
C ASP A 281 89.83 3.58 -48.72
N ARG A 282 89.66 3.23 -47.44
CA ARG A 282 90.76 3.13 -46.48
C ARG A 282 91.69 1.96 -46.79
N VAL A 283 91.13 0.82 -47.20
CA VAL A 283 91.91 -0.35 -47.65
C VAL A 283 92.69 -0.01 -48.91
N ALA A 284 92.07 0.65 -49.88
CA ALA A 284 92.75 1.12 -51.09
C ALA A 284 93.92 2.06 -50.76
N ARG A 285 93.69 3.09 -49.92
CA ARG A 285 94.76 4.01 -49.49
C ARG A 285 95.86 3.32 -48.69
N ALA A 286 95.53 2.32 -47.89
CA ALA A 286 96.52 1.54 -47.15
C ALA A 286 97.37 0.68 -48.08
N ALA A 287 96.76 0.07 -49.10
CA ALA A 287 97.45 -0.66 -50.16
C ALA A 287 98.38 0.26 -50.96
N ASP A 288 97.91 1.46 -51.34
CA ASP A 288 98.71 2.48 -52.01
C ASP A 288 99.91 2.91 -51.13
N PHE A 289 99.70 3.11 -49.83
CA PHE A 289 100.76 3.45 -48.88
C PHE A 289 101.78 2.32 -48.70
N THR A 290 101.35 1.05 -48.63
CA THR A 290 102.27 -0.09 -48.57
C THR A 290 103.11 -0.22 -49.85
N ALA A 291 102.50 -0.04 -51.03
CA ALA A 291 103.21 -0.06 -52.30
C ALA A 291 104.23 1.10 -52.41
N ALA A 292 103.88 2.29 -51.90
CA ALA A 292 104.80 3.42 -51.84
C ALA A 292 105.97 3.19 -50.86
N ARG A 293 105.76 2.43 -49.78
CA ARG A 293 106.80 2.08 -48.81
C ARG A 293 107.79 1.04 -49.37
N GLU A 294 107.28 0.03 -50.08
CA GLU A 294 108.13 -0.97 -50.74
C GLU A 294 109.01 -0.34 -51.84
N GLY A 295 108.56 0.73 -52.51
CA GLY A 295 109.36 1.49 -53.47
C GLY A 295 110.39 2.46 -52.88
N LEU A 296 110.50 2.57 -51.54
CA LEU A 296 111.46 3.43 -50.83
C LEU A 296 112.59 2.62 -50.16
N ASP A 297 112.45 1.30 -50.06
CA ASP A 297 113.43 0.37 -49.49
C ASP A 297 114.31 -0.33 -50.58
N ASP A 298 114.12 0.01 -51.86
CA ASP A 298 114.97 -0.34 -53.03
C ASP A 298 115.88 0.85 -53.44
#